data_AF-A0A9P7XFT1-F1
#
_entry.id   AF-A0A9P7XFT1-F1
#
_cell.length_a   1.000
_cell.length_b   1.000
_cell.length_c   1.000
_cell.angle_alpha   90.00
_cell.angle_beta   90.00
_cell.angle_gamma   90.00
#
_symmetry.space_group_name_H-M   'P 1'
#
loop_
_entity.id
_entity.type
_entity.pdbx_description
1 polymer ?
#
loop_
_entity_poly.entity_id
_entity_poly.type
_entity_poly.pdbx_seq_one_letter_code
_entity_poly.pdbx_strand_id
1 'polypeptide(L)'
;MSPTKRKKTRPDPQSVYDAIVVALIPIKASLDHPILTPNEELVERLSRIASLSESFSYPGSQEESECADALDEEGVALWNYSLAFRPEGNSELHHARIFAFLRLASYRLIEAGMHRDAGIQTLIHVLQLATKAASALFECEEANRAGSILTRAADLEARLQKAEDPTNEFVRAKAGAIVSYYSSA
;
A
#
# COMPACT_ATOMS: atom_id res chain seq x y z
N MET A 1 -24.08 25.66 -27.87
CA MET A 1 -24.42 24.88 -26.66
C MET A 1 -23.20 24.07 -26.28
N SER A 2 -22.51 24.45 -25.21
CA SER A 2 -21.28 23.77 -24.77
C SER A 2 -21.63 22.66 -23.77
N PRO A 3 -21.07 21.44 -23.90
CA PRO A 3 -21.34 20.36 -22.96
C PRO A 3 -20.65 20.65 -21.62
N THR A 4 -21.44 20.83 -20.56
CA THR A 4 -20.98 20.95 -19.19
C THR A 4 -20.32 19.64 -18.75
N LYS A 5 -18.99 19.66 -18.59
CA LYS A 5 -18.22 18.56 -18.00
C LYS A 5 -18.77 18.28 -16.58
N ARG A 6 -19.41 17.12 -16.38
CA ARG A 6 -19.79 16.63 -15.05
C ARG A 6 -18.50 16.50 -14.21
N LYS A 7 -18.36 17.31 -13.16
CA LYS A 7 -17.32 17.13 -12.14
C LYS A 7 -17.56 15.76 -11.51
N LYS A 8 -16.61 14.83 -11.62
CA LYS A 8 -16.62 13.59 -10.83
C LYS A 8 -16.53 14.00 -9.35
N THR A 9 -17.62 13.84 -8.61
CA THR A 9 -17.63 13.99 -7.15
C THR A 9 -16.67 12.96 -6.58
N ARG A 10 -15.72 13.39 -5.75
CA ARG A 10 -14.85 12.45 -5.03
C ARG A 10 -15.74 11.59 -4.10
N PRO A 11 -15.44 10.29 -3.95
CA PRO A 11 -16.16 9.47 -3.00
C PRO A 11 -15.94 9.99 -1.59
N ASP A 12 -16.97 9.85 -0.77
CA ASP A 12 -16.95 10.20 0.65
C ASP A 12 -15.94 9.30 1.40
N PRO A 13 -15.01 9.86 2.18
CA PRO A 13 -13.97 9.08 2.86
C PRO A 13 -14.53 8.00 3.81
N GLN A 14 -15.60 8.31 4.56
CA GLN A 14 -16.24 7.34 5.44
C GLN A 14 -16.83 6.17 4.64
N SER A 15 -17.53 6.45 3.54
CA SER A 15 -18.05 5.41 2.66
C SER A 15 -16.95 4.52 2.06
N VAL A 16 -15.78 5.07 1.75
CA VAL A 16 -14.64 4.28 1.26
C VAL A 16 -14.06 3.42 2.38
N TYR A 17 -13.90 3.99 3.57
CA TYR A 17 -13.44 3.28 4.76
C TYR A 17 -14.37 2.09 5.10
N ASP A 18 -15.68 2.30 5.16
CA ASP A 18 -16.66 1.25 5.42
C ASP A 18 -16.56 0.12 4.38
N ALA A 19 -16.36 0.47 3.10
CA ALA A 19 -16.17 -0.50 2.03
C ALA A 19 -14.87 -1.31 2.17
N ILE A 20 -13.80 -0.68 2.67
CA ILE A 20 -12.53 -1.36 2.99
C ILE A 20 -12.74 -2.34 4.15
N VAL A 21 -13.34 -1.89 5.25
CA VAL A 21 -13.59 -2.72 6.44
C VAL A 21 -14.43 -3.95 6.08
N VAL A 22 -15.51 -3.77 5.31
CA VAL A 22 -16.35 -4.88 4.84
C VAL A 22 -15.55 -5.86 3.96
N ALA A 23 -14.67 -5.35 3.10
CA ALA A 23 -13.84 -6.19 2.24
C ALA A 23 -12.71 -6.92 2.99
N LEU A 24 -12.25 -6.40 4.13
CA LEU A 24 -11.23 -7.03 4.98
C LEU A 24 -11.75 -8.27 5.73
N ILE A 25 -13.02 -8.27 6.15
CA ILE A 25 -13.64 -9.39 6.90
C ILE A 25 -13.38 -10.75 6.25
N PRO A 26 -13.74 -10.98 4.97
CA PRO A 26 -13.57 -12.28 4.35
C PRO A 26 -12.10 -12.60 4.01
N ILE A 27 -11.22 -11.60 3.90
CA ILE A 27 -9.77 -11.81 3.73
C ILE A 27 -9.18 -12.37 5.02
N LYS A 28 -9.43 -11.72 6.16
CA LYS A 28 -8.96 -12.17 7.47
C LYS A 28 -9.41 -13.59 7.78
N ALA A 29 -10.69 -13.88 7.54
CA ALA A 29 -11.23 -15.22 7.70
C ALA A 29 -10.49 -16.26 6.84
N SER A 30 -10.10 -15.91 5.61
CA SER A 30 -9.28 -16.79 4.76
C SER A 30 -7.86 -16.96 5.29
N LEU A 31 -7.25 -15.91 5.83
CA LEU A 31 -5.88 -15.94 6.37
C LEU A 31 -5.75 -16.74 7.68
N ASP A 32 -6.82 -16.80 8.48
CA ASP A 32 -6.86 -17.57 9.74
C ASP A 32 -6.96 -19.09 9.52
N HIS A 33 -7.22 -19.54 8.29
CA HIS A 33 -7.32 -20.97 8.00
C HIS A 33 -5.94 -21.62 7.86
N PRO A 34 -5.67 -22.73 8.58
CA PRO A 34 -4.35 -23.38 8.62
C PRO A 34 -3.92 -24.01 7.29
N ILE A 35 -4.85 -24.18 6.35
CA ILE A 35 -4.58 -24.65 5.00
C ILE A 35 -5.18 -23.61 4.06
N LEU A 36 -4.37 -22.61 3.69
CA LEU A 36 -4.71 -21.73 2.59
C LEU A 36 -4.52 -22.49 1.29
N THR A 37 -5.61 -23.00 0.74
CA THR A 37 -5.61 -23.40 -0.67
C THR A 37 -5.44 -22.15 -1.52
N PRO A 38 -4.49 -22.14 -2.47
CA PRO A 38 -4.39 -21.10 -3.48
C PRO A 38 -5.77 -20.78 -4.07
N ASN A 39 -6.25 -19.56 -3.82
CA ASN A 39 -7.56 -19.14 -4.27
C ASN A 39 -7.43 -17.78 -4.98
N GLU A 40 -7.68 -17.76 -6.28
CA GLU A 40 -7.74 -16.54 -7.09
C GLU A 40 -8.72 -15.51 -6.49
N GLU A 41 -9.77 -15.97 -5.79
CA GLU A 41 -10.70 -15.10 -5.08
C GLU A 41 -10.00 -14.25 -3.99
N LEU A 42 -9.00 -14.81 -3.30
CA LEU A 42 -8.23 -14.05 -2.30
C LEU A 42 -7.41 -12.96 -2.99
N VAL A 43 -6.79 -13.27 -4.12
CA VAL A 43 -6.04 -12.30 -4.94
C VAL A 43 -6.95 -11.18 -5.44
N GLU A 44 -8.15 -11.51 -5.92
CA GLU A 44 -9.16 -10.53 -6.34
C GLU A 44 -9.60 -9.63 -5.18
N ARG A 45 -9.86 -10.20 -3.99
CA ARG A 45 -10.22 -9.45 -2.79
C ARG A 45 -9.11 -8.51 -2.35
N LEU A 46 -7.86 -8.96 -2.34
CA LEU A 46 -6.69 -8.14 -2.03
C LEU A 46 -6.49 -7.01 -3.05
N SER A 47 -6.69 -7.31 -4.34
CA SER A 47 -6.70 -6.28 -5.39
C SER A 47 -7.77 -5.23 -5.15
N ARG A 48 -8.97 -5.65 -4.73
CA ARG A 48 -10.07 -4.73 -4.43
C ARG A 48 -9.75 -3.82 -3.26
N ILE A 49 -9.16 -4.34 -2.20
CA ILE A 49 -8.66 -3.52 -1.07
C ILE A 49 -7.70 -2.46 -1.59
N ALA A 50 -6.69 -2.86 -2.35
CA ALA A 50 -5.70 -1.93 -2.89
C ALA A 50 -6.34 -0.78 -3.71
N SER A 51 -7.32 -1.09 -4.55
CA SER A 51 -8.06 -0.08 -5.34
C SER A 51 -8.95 0.83 -4.48
N LEU A 52 -9.60 0.29 -3.45
CA LEU A 52 -10.41 1.10 -2.53
C LEU A 52 -9.52 2.05 -1.72
N SER A 53 -8.41 1.54 -1.17
CA SER A 53 -7.44 2.32 -0.41
C SER A 53 -6.78 3.42 -1.26
N GLU A 54 -6.48 3.17 -2.55
CA GLU A 54 -6.00 4.21 -3.46
C GLU A 54 -7.02 5.33 -3.68
N SER A 55 -8.32 5.03 -3.58
CA SER A 55 -9.39 6.02 -3.71
C SER A 55 -9.67 6.80 -2.42
N PHE A 56 -9.14 6.33 -1.28
CA PHE A 56 -9.28 6.99 0.00
C PHE A 56 -8.47 8.31 0.00
N SER A 57 -9.08 9.39 0.45
CA SER A 57 -8.43 10.70 0.47
C SER A 57 -8.69 11.37 1.81
N TYR A 58 -7.68 11.39 2.67
CA TYR A 58 -7.71 12.06 3.95
C TYR A 58 -7.83 13.60 3.77
N PRO A 59 -8.90 14.25 4.25
CA PRO A 59 -9.08 15.70 4.23
C PRO A 59 -8.60 16.41 5.50
N GLY A 60 -8.40 15.70 6.62
CA GLY A 60 -7.84 16.28 7.85
C GLY A 60 -8.80 16.47 9.02
N SER A 61 -10.03 15.91 9.02
CA SER A 61 -10.90 15.96 10.20
C SER A 61 -10.52 14.90 11.24
N GLN A 62 -10.99 15.06 12.48
CA GLN A 62 -10.68 14.14 13.59
C GLN A 62 -11.24 12.73 13.37
N GLU A 63 -12.51 12.60 12.96
CA GLU A 63 -13.14 11.29 12.67
C GLU A 63 -12.42 10.56 11.52
N GLU A 64 -11.98 11.32 10.51
CA GLU A 64 -11.20 10.77 9.40
C GLU A 64 -9.77 10.41 9.81
N SER A 65 -9.26 10.98 10.92
CA SER A 65 -7.95 10.63 11.49
C SER A 65 -8.01 9.25 12.14
N GLU A 66 -9.09 8.96 12.87
CA GLU A 66 -9.33 7.63 13.43
C GLU A 66 -9.45 6.57 12.33
N CYS A 67 -10.11 6.92 11.22
CA CYS A 67 -10.15 6.05 10.04
C CYS A 67 -8.76 5.83 9.43
N ALA A 68 -7.96 6.88 9.31
CA ALA A 68 -6.60 6.80 8.76
C ALA A 68 -5.68 5.92 9.63
N ASP A 69 -5.72 6.10 10.95
CA ASP A 69 -4.98 5.29 11.90
C ASP A 69 -5.40 3.81 11.83
N ALA A 70 -6.71 3.54 11.77
CA ALA A 70 -7.22 2.18 11.61
C ALA A 70 -6.77 1.53 10.30
N LEU A 71 -6.73 2.29 9.18
CA LEU A 71 -6.22 1.77 7.91
C LEU A 71 -4.72 1.45 7.98
N ASP A 72 -3.91 2.30 8.63
CA ASP A 72 -2.49 2.01 8.84
C ASP A 72 -2.28 0.72 9.64
N GLU A 73 -2.99 0.57 10.76
CA GLU A 73 -2.95 -0.62 11.60
C GLU A 73 -3.30 -1.90 10.83
N GLU A 74 -4.37 -1.87 10.03
CA GLU A 74 -4.78 -2.99 9.18
C GLU A 74 -3.74 -3.31 8.10
N GLY A 75 -3.14 -2.27 7.50
CA GLY A 75 -2.08 -2.43 6.53
C GLY A 75 -0.83 -3.06 7.13
N VAL A 76 -0.43 -2.65 8.34
CA VAL A 76 0.69 -3.26 9.08
C VAL A 76 0.38 -4.72 9.42
N ALA A 77 -0.85 -5.03 9.86
CA ALA A 77 -1.26 -6.40 10.14
C ALA A 77 -1.13 -7.29 8.89
N LEU A 78 -1.70 -6.88 7.76
CA LEU A 78 -1.58 -7.63 6.49
C LEU A 78 -0.14 -7.74 6.01
N TRP A 79 0.69 -6.72 6.24
CA TRP A 79 2.10 -6.76 5.89
C TRP A 79 2.83 -7.86 6.65
N ASN A 80 2.56 -7.98 7.95
CA ASN A 80 3.12 -9.03 8.79
C ASN A 80 2.60 -10.42 8.38
N TYR A 81 1.30 -10.54 8.10
CA TYR A 81 0.73 -11.79 7.58
C TYR A 81 1.36 -12.25 6.28
N SER A 82 1.74 -11.33 5.39
CA SER A 82 2.42 -11.69 4.13
C SER A 82 3.68 -12.51 4.35
N LEU A 83 4.36 -12.37 5.50
CA LEU A 83 5.59 -13.11 5.77
C LEU A 83 5.37 -14.63 5.80
N ALA A 84 4.16 -15.10 6.13
CA ALA A 84 3.80 -16.52 6.08
C ALA A 84 3.75 -17.08 4.65
N PHE A 85 3.65 -16.23 3.64
CA PHE A 85 3.56 -16.60 2.22
C PHE A 85 4.83 -16.26 1.44
N ARG A 86 5.88 -15.79 2.12
CA ARG A 86 7.12 -15.39 1.47
C ARG A 86 7.66 -16.57 0.65
N PRO A 87 7.94 -16.40 -0.65
CA PRO A 87 8.49 -17.46 -1.48
C PRO A 87 9.84 -17.95 -0.91
N GLU A 88 9.98 -19.27 -0.74
CA GLU A 88 11.24 -19.90 -0.37
C GLU A 88 11.62 -20.94 -1.45
N GLY A 89 12.79 -20.76 -2.08
CA GLY A 89 13.27 -21.69 -3.11
C GLY A 89 12.30 -21.84 -4.28
N ASN A 90 11.92 -23.09 -4.60
CA ASN A 90 10.95 -23.43 -5.64
C ASN A 90 9.50 -23.30 -5.15
N SER A 91 9.18 -22.23 -4.40
CA SER A 91 7.82 -21.96 -3.94
C SER A 91 6.84 -21.93 -5.12
N GLU A 92 5.63 -22.46 -4.90
CA GLU A 92 4.58 -22.42 -5.91
C GLU A 92 4.27 -20.97 -6.31
N LEU A 93 4.15 -20.72 -7.63
CA LEU A 93 3.84 -19.41 -8.20
C LEU A 93 2.63 -18.74 -7.53
N HIS A 94 1.65 -19.55 -7.10
CA HIS A 94 0.47 -19.05 -6.41
C HIS A 94 0.76 -18.45 -5.03
N HIS A 95 1.68 -19.04 -4.25
CA HIS A 95 2.10 -18.47 -2.97
C HIS A 95 2.82 -17.14 -3.18
N ALA A 96 3.69 -17.06 -4.19
CA ALA A 96 4.34 -15.81 -4.57
C ALA A 96 3.33 -14.73 -4.97
N ARG A 97 2.27 -15.12 -5.70
CA ARG A 97 1.21 -14.19 -6.08
C ARG A 97 0.41 -13.70 -4.87
N ILE A 98 0.00 -14.58 -3.96
CA ILE A 98 -0.67 -14.18 -2.72
C ILE A 98 0.22 -13.24 -1.89
N PHE A 99 1.51 -13.56 -1.76
CA PHE A 99 2.50 -12.70 -1.11
C PHE A 99 2.55 -11.30 -1.73
N ALA A 100 2.66 -11.21 -3.06
CA ALA A 100 2.72 -9.94 -3.78
C ALA A 100 1.44 -9.11 -3.60
N PHE A 101 0.27 -9.74 -3.66
CA PHE A 101 -1.00 -9.03 -3.47
C PHE A 101 -1.27 -8.64 -2.01
N LEU A 102 -0.80 -9.42 -1.03
CA LEU A 102 -0.78 -9.00 0.37
C LEU A 102 0.10 -7.76 0.53
N ARG A 103 1.30 -7.74 -0.06
CA ARG A 103 2.20 -6.57 -0.03
C ARG A 103 1.58 -5.34 -0.67
N LEU A 104 0.93 -5.51 -1.82
CA LEU A 104 0.20 -4.44 -2.49
C LEU A 104 -0.93 -3.87 -1.62
N ALA A 105 -1.83 -4.72 -1.11
CA ALA A 105 -2.96 -4.28 -0.30
C ALA A 105 -2.49 -3.58 0.99
N SER A 106 -1.50 -4.17 1.67
CA SER A 106 -0.88 -3.62 2.87
C SER A 106 -0.29 -2.24 2.63
N TYR A 107 0.52 -2.10 1.58
CA TYR A 107 1.13 -0.82 1.21
C TYR A 107 0.06 0.24 0.95
N ARG A 108 -1.02 -0.09 0.23
CA ARG A 108 -2.07 0.88 -0.09
C ARG A 108 -2.88 1.30 1.13
N LEU A 109 -3.10 0.41 2.10
CA LEU A 109 -3.73 0.75 3.37
C LEU A 109 -2.86 1.71 4.20
N ILE A 110 -1.57 1.39 4.34
CA ILE A 110 -0.59 2.26 5.02
C ILE A 110 -0.48 3.62 4.31
N GLU A 111 -0.42 3.63 2.98
CA GLU A 111 -0.40 4.88 2.19
C GLU A 111 -1.68 5.71 2.41
N ALA A 112 -2.84 5.05 2.48
CA ALA A 112 -4.12 5.72 2.72
C ALA A 112 -4.22 6.31 4.13
N GLY A 113 -3.63 5.66 5.14
CA GLY A 113 -3.52 6.14 6.52
C GLY A 113 -2.48 7.25 6.73
N MET A 114 -1.54 7.42 5.79
CA MET A 114 -0.45 8.38 5.94
C MET A 114 -0.93 9.84 5.82
N HIS A 115 -0.63 10.64 6.85
CA HIS A 115 -0.88 12.09 6.82
C HIS A 115 -0.05 12.84 5.75
N ARG A 116 -0.56 13.99 5.31
CA ARG A 116 0.10 14.82 4.28
C ARG A 116 1.39 15.47 4.77
N ASP A 117 1.45 15.76 6.05
CA ASP A 117 2.59 16.32 6.79
C ASP A 117 3.47 15.25 7.44
N ALA A 118 3.36 14.00 6.98
CA ALA A 118 4.21 12.89 7.41
C ALA A 118 5.70 13.29 7.43
N GLY A 119 6.34 13.05 8.58
CA GLY A 119 7.75 13.35 8.80
C GLY A 119 8.70 12.46 7.98
N ILE A 120 9.99 12.81 8.02
CA ILE A 120 11.05 12.13 7.25
C ILE A 120 11.05 10.61 7.47
N GLN A 121 10.92 10.17 8.72
CA GLN A 121 10.92 8.75 9.07
C GLN A 121 9.76 7.99 8.41
N THR A 122 8.55 8.55 8.44
CA THR A 122 7.36 7.96 7.80
C THR A 122 7.54 7.90 6.29
N LEU A 123 8.04 8.98 5.67
CA LEU A 123 8.31 9.01 4.23
C LEU A 123 9.34 7.94 3.80
N ILE A 124 10.42 7.77 4.57
CA ILE A 124 11.41 6.71 4.36
C ILE A 124 10.73 5.34 4.43
N HIS A 125 9.94 5.11 5.47
CA HIS A 125 9.30 3.83 5.70
C HIS A 125 8.36 3.48 4.55
N VAL A 126 7.43 4.38 4.21
CA VAL A 126 6.43 4.15 3.16
C VAL A 126 7.09 4.00 1.79
N LEU A 127 8.18 4.75 1.49
CA LEU A 127 8.95 4.56 0.27
C LEU A 127 9.55 3.14 0.19
N GLN A 128 10.15 2.65 1.28
CA GLN A 128 10.68 1.29 1.33
C GLN A 128 9.59 0.22 1.19
N LEU A 129 8.40 0.45 1.76
CA LEU A 129 7.25 -0.44 1.60
C LEU A 129 6.80 -0.48 0.13
N ALA A 130 6.68 0.68 -0.51
CA ALA A 130 6.32 0.81 -1.92
C ALA A 130 7.30 0.03 -2.80
N THR A 131 8.61 0.21 -2.60
CA THR A 131 9.65 -0.51 -3.33
C THR A 131 9.51 -2.02 -3.18
N LYS A 132 9.38 -2.52 -1.94
CA LYS A 132 9.24 -3.96 -1.68
C LYS A 132 7.97 -4.55 -2.29
N ALA A 133 6.87 -3.81 -2.26
CA ALA A 133 5.62 -4.25 -2.89
C ALA A 133 5.74 -4.29 -4.42
N ALA A 134 6.38 -3.28 -5.03
CA ALA A 134 6.64 -3.25 -6.47
C ALA A 134 7.52 -4.42 -6.91
N SER A 135 8.61 -4.72 -6.20
CA SER A 135 9.48 -5.87 -6.49
C SER A 135 8.71 -7.20 -6.45
N ALA A 136 7.90 -7.42 -5.42
CA ALA A 136 7.10 -8.64 -5.31
C ALA A 136 6.10 -8.79 -6.47
N LEU A 137 5.52 -7.68 -6.94
CA LEU A 137 4.62 -7.69 -8.11
C LEU A 137 5.37 -7.96 -9.42
N PHE A 138 6.59 -7.43 -9.60
CA PHE A 138 7.41 -7.75 -10.77
C PHE A 138 7.77 -9.23 -10.85
N GLU A 139 8.11 -9.84 -9.72
CA GLU A 139 8.39 -11.29 -9.64
C GLU A 139 7.17 -12.14 -10.03
N CYS A 140 5.95 -11.58 -9.97
CA CYS A 140 4.70 -12.22 -10.36
C CYS A 140 4.15 -11.74 -11.71
N GLU A 141 4.96 -11.07 -12.53
CA GLU A 141 4.58 -10.53 -13.85
C GLU A 141 3.45 -9.47 -13.82
N GLU A 142 3.19 -8.86 -12.66
CA GLU A 142 2.14 -7.83 -12.45
C GLU A 142 2.69 -6.41 -12.71
N ALA A 143 3.41 -6.22 -13.82
CA ALA A 143 4.18 -5.00 -14.13
C ALA A 143 3.35 -3.71 -14.12
N ASN A 144 2.09 -3.75 -14.58
CA ASN A 144 1.19 -2.60 -14.57
C ASN A 144 0.90 -2.11 -13.14
N ARG A 145 0.71 -3.04 -12.21
CA ARG A 145 0.45 -2.71 -10.79
C ARG A 145 1.72 -2.22 -10.11
N ALA A 146 2.86 -2.84 -10.41
CA ALA A 146 4.17 -2.38 -9.94
C ALA A 146 4.45 -0.93 -10.38
N GLY A 147 4.21 -0.61 -11.66
CA GLY A 147 4.37 0.75 -12.19
C GLY A 147 3.47 1.80 -11.53
N SER A 148 2.23 1.42 -11.17
CA SER A 148 1.32 2.28 -10.40
C SER A 148 1.89 2.60 -9.00
N ILE A 149 2.42 1.60 -8.29
CA ILE A 149 3.11 1.82 -7.00
C ILE A 149 4.33 2.72 -7.18
N LEU A 150 5.17 2.46 -8.20
CA LEU A 150 6.39 3.24 -8.43
C LEU A 150 6.10 4.71 -8.78
N THR A 151 4.99 4.98 -9.47
CA THR A 151 4.53 6.36 -9.71
C THR A 151 4.26 7.09 -8.40
N ARG A 152 3.66 6.41 -7.42
CA ARG A 152 3.42 6.96 -6.07
C ARG A 152 4.70 7.03 -5.24
N ALA A 153 5.60 6.07 -5.41
CA ALA A 153 6.93 6.10 -4.82
C ALA A 153 7.73 7.33 -5.26
N ALA A 154 7.60 7.76 -6.52
CA ALA A 154 8.21 9.00 -7.00
C ALA A 154 7.71 10.25 -6.26
N ASP A 155 6.42 10.32 -5.90
CA ASP A 155 5.88 11.41 -5.09
C ASP A 155 6.48 11.40 -3.66
N LEU A 156 6.63 10.22 -3.05
CA LEU A 156 7.23 10.05 -1.73
C LEU A 156 8.71 10.45 -1.73
N GLU A 157 9.44 10.01 -2.75
CA GLU A 157 10.84 10.33 -2.99
C GLU A 157 11.04 11.85 -3.11
N ALA A 158 10.23 12.52 -3.93
CA ALA A 158 10.30 13.96 -4.12
C ALA A 158 9.98 14.74 -2.82
N ARG A 159 9.04 14.26 -2.00
CA ARG A 159 8.76 14.82 -0.66
C ARG A 159 9.95 14.61 0.28
N LEU A 160 10.55 13.42 0.25
CA LEU A 160 11.69 13.07 1.09
C LEU A 160 12.93 13.91 0.76
N GLN A 161 13.20 14.17 -0.52
CA GLN A 161 14.29 15.06 -0.95
C GLN A 161 14.11 16.48 -0.39
N LYS A 162 12.88 16.99 -0.42
CA LYS A 162 12.54 18.35 0.03
C LYS A 162 12.47 18.50 1.55
N ALA A 163 12.34 17.41 2.29
CA ALA A 163 12.21 17.46 3.74
C ALA A 163 13.52 17.90 4.40
N GLU A 164 13.43 18.96 5.21
CA GLU A 164 14.56 19.53 5.97
C GLU A 164 15.01 18.59 7.09
N ASP A 165 16.30 18.25 7.10
CA ASP A 165 16.94 17.42 8.13
C ASP A 165 18.06 18.24 8.80
N PRO A 166 17.71 19.22 9.65
CA PRO A 166 18.69 20.17 10.21
C PRO A 166 19.73 19.49 11.10
N THR A 167 19.39 18.33 11.68
CA THR A 167 20.25 17.53 12.55
C THR A 167 21.09 16.51 11.78
N ASN A 168 20.84 16.32 10.49
CA ASN A 168 21.43 15.27 9.64
C ASN A 168 21.24 13.85 10.21
N GLU A 169 20.21 13.63 11.02
CA GLU A 169 19.94 12.35 11.67
C GLU A 169 19.53 11.28 10.64
N PHE A 170 18.82 11.69 9.59
CA PHE A 170 18.22 10.77 8.64
C PHE A 170 19.02 10.62 7.34
N VAL A 171 20.16 11.30 7.17
CA VAL A 171 20.95 11.31 5.91
C VAL A 171 21.18 9.91 5.34
N ARG A 172 21.63 8.97 6.18
CA ARG A 172 21.90 7.59 5.74
C ARG A 172 20.62 6.83 5.39
N ALA A 173 19.58 6.98 6.19
CA ALA A 173 18.31 6.31 5.98
C ALA A 173 17.60 6.83 4.72
N LYS A 174 17.64 8.15 4.48
CA LYS A 174 17.18 8.80 3.24
C LYS A 174 17.90 8.23 2.03
N ALA A 175 19.23 8.25 2.04
CA ALA A 175 20.04 7.73 0.94
C ALA A 175 19.74 6.24 0.67
N GLY A 176 19.66 5.42 1.72
CA GLY A 176 19.35 4.00 1.59
C GLY A 176 17.97 3.73 0.97
N ALA A 177 16.94 4.47 1.37
CA ALA A 177 15.60 4.33 0.80
C ALA A 177 15.56 4.75 -0.69
N ILE A 178 16.22 5.84 -1.04
CA ILE A 178 16.31 6.34 -2.41
C ILE A 178 17.06 5.34 -3.31
N VAL A 179 18.20 4.82 -2.85
CA VAL A 179 18.96 3.81 -3.59
C VAL A 179 18.15 2.54 -3.80
N SER A 180 17.43 2.07 -2.77
CA SER A 180 16.56 0.90 -2.88
C SER A 180 15.45 1.12 -3.91
N TYR A 181 14.85 2.31 -3.93
CA TYR A 181 13.84 2.70 -4.91
C TYR A 181 14.39 2.64 -6.34
N TYR A 182 15.50 3.31 -6.63
CA TYR A 182 16.10 3.30 -7.97
C TYR A 182 16.61 1.93 -8.42
N SER A 183 16.93 1.03 -7.48
CA SER A 183 17.35 -0.33 -7.80
C SER A 183 16.18 -1.25 -8.18
N SER A 184 14.94 -0.81 -7.94
CA SER A 184 13.71 -1.59 -8.18
C SER A 184 12.80 -0.96 -9.23
N ALA A 185 13.20 0.18 -9.79
CA ALA A 185 12.47 0.96 -10.79
C ALA A 185 12.95 0.66 -12.21
#